data_AF-A0A6V7L9V4-F1
#
_entry.id   AF-A0A6V7L9V4-F1
#
_cell.length_a   1.000
_cell.length_b   1.000
_cell.length_c   1.000
_cell.angle_alpha   90.00
_cell.angle_beta   90.00
_cell.angle_gamma   90.00
#
_symmetry.space_group_name_H-M   'P 1'
#
loop_
_entity.id
_entity.type
_entity.pdbx_description
1 polymer ?
#
loop_
_entity_poly.entity_id
_entity_poly.type
_entity_poly.pdbx_seq_one_letter_code
_entity_poly.pdbx_strand_id
1 'polypeptide(L)'
;NFYKNEFNRKEMYLRYIYKLHDLHLAAENYTEAGFTMKLYADQLSWDANVLPADHAHQQQPEWQRKELLYHQIIHYFDRGKCWEKGIPLCKELAVLYESRIYDYAKLSHILKMQAKFLDNILTQLRPEPEYFRVGFYGLSFPLFVR
;
A
#
# COMPACT_ATOMS: atom_id res chain seq x y z
N ASN A 1 14.72 -2.76 6.16
CA ASN A 1 15.24 -3.33 7.43
C ASN A 1 16.24 -2.42 8.12
N PHE A 2 17.38 -2.09 7.52
CA PHE A 2 18.39 -1.22 8.15
C PHE A 2 17.86 0.17 8.59
N TYR A 3 17.11 0.85 7.71
CA TYR A 3 16.58 2.20 7.99
C TYR A 3 15.27 2.23 8.78
N LYS A 4 14.67 1.08 9.08
CA LYS A 4 13.31 1.01 9.65
C LYS A 4 13.27 1.40 11.14
N ASN A 5 14.34 1.10 11.88
CA ASN A 5 14.35 1.17 13.34
C ASN A 5 15.15 2.36 13.90
N GLU A 6 15.80 3.15 13.04
CA GLU A 6 16.57 4.32 13.47
C GLU A 6 15.79 5.61 13.27
N PHE A 7 15.51 6.32 14.37
CA PHE A 7 14.66 7.53 14.38
C PHE A 7 15.14 8.61 13.40
N ASN A 8 16.46 8.71 13.21
CA ASN A 8 17.10 9.70 12.36
C ASN A 8 17.14 9.34 10.86
N ARG A 9 16.52 8.22 10.44
CA ARG A 9 16.61 7.72 9.06
C ARG A 9 15.25 7.46 8.40
N LYS A 10 14.16 7.99 8.97
CA LYS A 10 12.80 7.88 8.40
C LYS A 10 12.71 8.39 6.96
N GLU A 11 13.37 9.50 6.65
CA GLU A 11 13.38 10.05 5.29
C GLU A 11 14.07 9.10 4.30
N MET A 12 15.21 8.52 4.69
CA MET A 12 15.88 7.52 3.86
C MET A 12 14.99 6.29 3.67
N TYR A 13 14.35 5.80 4.75
CA TYR A 13 13.42 4.69 4.65
C TYR A 13 12.29 4.96 3.64
N LEU A 14 11.70 6.16 3.67
CA LEU A 14 10.69 6.58 2.72
C LEU A 14 11.21 6.59 1.27
N ARG A 15 12.41 7.13 1.02
CA ARG A 15 13.04 7.09 -0.32
C ARG A 15 13.22 5.65 -0.83
N TYR A 16 13.58 4.71 0.06
CA TYR A 16 13.68 3.29 -0.31
C TYR A 16 12.31 2.65 -0.57
N ILE A 17 11.24 3.05 0.13
CA ILE A 17 9.88 2.61 -0.18
C ILE A 17 9.50 3.01 -1.61
N TYR A 18 9.70 4.27 -1.99
CA TYR A 18 9.40 4.72 -3.35
C TYR A 18 10.25 4.00 -4.40
N LYS A 19 11.56 3.87 -4.17
CA LYS A 19 12.44 3.14 -5.08
C LYS A 19 11.99 1.69 -5.27
N LEU A 20 11.59 1.00 -4.21
CA LEU A 20 11.10 -0.38 -4.29
C LEU A 20 9.75 -0.46 -5.01
N HIS A 21 8.86 0.48 -4.74
CA HIS A 21 7.58 0.59 -5.45
C HIS A 21 7.78 0.77 -6.96
N ASP A 22 8.70 1.63 -7.38
CA ASP A 22 8.97 1.86 -8.80
C ASP A 22 9.54 0.61 -9.49
N LEU A 23 10.38 -0.17 -8.79
CA LEU A 23 10.84 -1.48 -9.26
C LEU A 23 9.67 -2.47 -9.42
N HIS A 24 8.73 -2.51 -8.47
CA HIS A 24 7.55 -3.36 -8.59
C HIS A 24 6.65 -2.94 -9.75
N LEU A 25 6.43 -1.64 -9.96
CA LEU A 25 5.64 -1.16 -11.09
C LEU A 25 6.29 -1.49 -12.44
N ALA A 26 7.61 -1.32 -12.56
CA ALA A 26 8.35 -1.65 -13.77
C ALA A 26 8.28 -3.15 -14.12
N ALA A 27 8.11 -4.00 -13.11
CA ALA A 27 7.92 -5.44 -13.27
C ALA A 27 6.44 -5.88 -13.24
N GLU A 28 5.49 -4.93 -13.29
CA GLU A 28 4.03 -5.17 -13.22
C GLU A 28 3.55 -5.96 -11.98
N ASN A 29 4.34 -5.93 -10.91
CA ASN A 29 4.04 -6.58 -9.64
C ASN A 29 3.12 -5.69 -8.77
N TYR A 30 1.87 -5.48 -9.21
CA TYR A 30 0.95 -4.54 -8.56
C TYR A 30 0.66 -4.88 -7.10
N THR A 31 0.48 -6.16 -6.76
CA THR A 31 0.26 -6.58 -5.37
C THR A 31 1.41 -6.17 -4.46
N GLU A 32 2.65 -6.37 -4.90
CA GLU A 32 3.85 -5.97 -4.16
C GLU A 32 4.05 -4.46 -4.12
N ALA A 33 3.70 -3.74 -5.19
CA ALA A 33 3.67 -2.27 -5.19
C ALA A 33 2.68 -1.73 -4.14
N GLY A 34 1.49 -2.35 -4.04
CA GLY A 34 0.49 -2.05 -3.02
C GLY A 34 1.00 -2.29 -1.61
N PHE A 35 1.59 -3.46 -1.34
CA PHE A 35 2.18 -3.74 -0.03
C PHE A 35 3.34 -2.81 0.31
N THR A 36 4.17 -2.45 -0.67
CA THR A 36 5.28 -1.52 -0.47
C THR A 36 4.78 -0.14 -0.07
N MET A 37 3.77 0.42 -0.76
CA MET A 37 3.18 1.70 -0.38
C MET A 37 2.44 1.64 0.96
N LYS A 38 1.86 0.48 1.30
CA LYS A 38 1.24 0.25 2.61
C LYS A 38 2.26 0.42 3.75
N LEU A 39 3.54 0.09 3.55
CA LEU A 39 4.58 0.35 4.56
C LEU A 39 4.68 1.83 4.91
N TYR A 40 4.45 2.73 3.95
CA TYR A 40 4.42 4.16 4.21
C TYR A 40 3.11 4.57 4.87
N ALA A 41 1.97 4.12 4.33
CA ALA A 41 0.65 4.47 4.87
C ALA A 41 0.47 4.03 6.35
N ASP A 42 1.08 2.91 6.74
CA ASP A 42 1.08 2.40 8.12
C ASP A 42 1.87 3.27 9.10
N GLN A 43 2.74 4.16 8.61
CA GLN A 43 3.48 5.12 9.44
C GLN A 43 2.71 6.42 9.69
N LEU A 44 1.57 6.61 9.01
CA LEU A 44 0.78 7.83 9.08
C LEU A 44 -0.43 7.67 10.00
N SER A 45 -0.78 8.75 10.69
CA SER A 45 -2.01 8.86 11.49
C SER A 45 -3.17 9.42 10.66
N TRP A 46 -4.39 9.31 11.20
CA TRP A 46 -5.58 9.99 10.67
C TRP A 46 -5.78 11.38 11.31
N ASP A 47 -4.71 11.96 11.84
CA ASP A 47 -4.74 13.25 12.52
C ASP A 47 -4.28 14.38 11.58
N ALA A 48 -4.56 15.62 11.99
CA ALA A 48 -4.25 16.82 11.20
C ALA A 48 -2.80 17.32 11.33
N ASN A 49 -1.89 16.47 11.81
CA ASN A 49 -0.47 16.79 11.90
C ASN A 49 0.08 17.10 10.51
N VAL A 50 0.76 18.24 10.36
CA VAL A 50 1.26 18.68 9.06
C VAL A 50 2.56 17.94 8.75
N LEU A 51 2.56 17.15 7.68
CA LEU A 51 3.78 16.56 7.13
C LEU A 51 4.53 17.59 6.29
N PRO A 52 5.86 17.65 6.39
CA PRO A 52 6.66 18.40 5.44
C PRO A 52 6.48 17.86 4.03
N ALA A 53 6.76 18.70 3.03
CA ALA A 53 6.81 18.24 1.64
C ALA A 53 7.91 17.18 1.47
N ASP A 54 7.66 16.23 0.57
CA ASP A 54 8.67 15.29 0.09
C ASP A 54 8.74 15.34 -1.44
N HIS A 55 9.53 14.45 -2.03
CA HIS A 55 9.73 14.41 -3.48
C HIS A 55 8.46 14.04 -4.28
N ALA A 56 7.46 13.41 -3.66
CA ALA A 56 6.25 12.95 -4.33
C ALA A 56 5.03 13.84 -4.02
N HIS A 57 5.06 14.60 -2.93
CA HIS A 57 3.90 15.30 -2.41
C HIS A 57 4.24 16.61 -1.70
N GLN A 58 3.33 17.57 -1.81
CA GLN A 58 3.43 18.84 -1.09
C GLN A 58 3.17 18.67 0.42
N GLN A 59 3.46 19.74 1.16
CA GLN A 59 3.14 19.84 2.59
C GLN A 59 1.62 19.71 2.77
N GLN A 60 1.19 18.76 3.59
CA GLN A 60 -0.23 18.47 3.81
C GLN A 60 -0.44 17.73 5.15
N PRO A 61 -1.66 17.72 5.70
CA PRO A 61 -2.01 16.88 6.84
C PRO A 61 -1.74 15.38 6.59
N GLU A 62 -1.29 14.67 7.63
CA GLU A 62 -1.03 13.23 7.59
C GLU A 62 -2.23 12.45 7.07
N TRP A 63 -3.44 12.75 7.57
CA TRP A 63 -4.66 12.06 7.15
C TRP A 63 -4.93 12.19 5.65
N GLN A 64 -4.64 13.34 5.04
CA GLN A 64 -4.82 13.54 3.59
C GLN A 64 -3.80 12.72 2.81
N ARG A 65 -2.55 12.66 3.30
CA ARG A 65 -1.53 11.79 2.68
C ARG A 65 -1.91 10.33 2.78
N LYS A 66 -2.37 9.89 3.94
CA LYS A 66 -2.82 8.52 4.17
C LYS A 66 -4.01 8.16 3.29
N GLU A 67 -4.99 9.06 3.14
CA GLU A 67 -6.12 8.89 2.23
C GLU A 67 -5.66 8.66 0.78
N LEU A 68 -4.76 9.51 0.26
CA LEU A 68 -4.23 9.38 -1.10
C LEU A 68 -3.50 8.03 -1.30
N LEU A 69 -2.64 7.66 -0.35
CA LEU A 69 -1.92 6.39 -0.38
C LEU A 69 -2.90 5.21 -0.34
N TYR A 70 -3.94 5.27 0.47
CA TYR A 70 -4.95 4.21 0.55
C TYR A 70 -5.65 4.02 -0.79
N HIS A 71 -6.07 5.08 -1.46
CA HIS A 71 -6.66 4.97 -2.81
C HIS A 71 -5.69 4.36 -3.81
N GLN A 72 -4.42 4.75 -3.77
CA GLN A 72 -3.39 4.18 -4.63
C GLN A 72 -3.16 2.68 -4.35
N ILE A 73 -3.08 2.29 -3.07
CA ILE A 73 -2.90 0.89 -2.65
C ILE A 73 -4.12 0.04 -3.05
N ILE A 74 -5.33 0.54 -2.84
CA ILE A 74 -6.58 -0.11 -3.24
C ILE A 74 -6.60 -0.34 -4.76
N HIS A 75 -6.18 0.66 -5.54
CA HIS A 75 -6.06 0.54 -6.99
C HIS A 75 -5.09 -0.58 -7.39
N TYR A 76 -3.93 -0.66 -6.73
CA TYR A 76 -2.97 -1.74 -6.99
C TYR A 76 -3.49 -3.11 -6.59
N PHE A 77 -4.20 -3.23 -5.47
CA PHE A 77 -4.83 -4.49 -5.09
C PHE A 77 -5.95 -4.91 -6.04
N ASP A 78 -6.69 -3.98 -6.63
CA ASP A 78 -7.66 -4.31 -7.68
C ASP A 78 -6.94 -4.87 -8.92
N ARG A 79 -5.87 -4.19 -9.38
CA ARG A 79 -5.07 -4.67 -10.53
C ARG A 79 -4.39 -6.02 -10.28
N GLY A 80 -3.90 -6.24 -9.05
CA GLY A 80 -3.31 -7.50 -8.61
C GLY A 80 -4.31 -8.58 -8.22
N LYS A 81 -5.62 -8.33 -8.34
CA LYS A 81 -6.71 -9.23 -7.92
C LYS A 81 -6.60 -9.69 -6.45
N CYS A 82 -6.05 -8.84 -5.60
CA CYS A 82 -5.82 -9.06 -4.17
C CYS A 82 -6.90 -8.34 -3.33
N TRP A 83 -8.16 -8.52 -3.71
CA TRP A 83 -9.31 -7.77 -3.19
C TRP A 83 -9.49 -7.90 -1.68
N GLU A 84 -9.17 -9.06 -1.11
CA GLU A 84 -9.23 -9.33 0.34
C GLU A 84 -8.34 -8.38 1.14
N LYS A 85 -7.23 -7.90 0.55
CA LYS A 85 -6.31 -6.95 1.18
C LYS A 85 -6.76 -5.50 1.00
N GLY A 86 -7.53 -5.21 -0.05
CA GLY A 86 -8.15 -3.90 -0.28
C GLY A 86 -9.38 -3.63 0.60
N ILE A 87 -10.20 -4.65 0.88
CA ILE A 87 -11.45 -4.50 1.66
C ILE A 87 -11.24 -3.83 3.03
N PRO A 88 -10.24 -4.20 3.85
CA PRO A 88 -9.98 -3.52 5.13
C PRO A 88 -9.68 -2.03 4.96
N LEU A 89 -8.95 -1.64 3.90
CA LEU A 89 -8.65 -0.24 3.62
C LEU A 89 -9.91 0.54 3.22
N CYS A 90 -10.80 -0.07 2.43
CA CYS A 90 -12.10 0.51 2.13
C CYS A 90 -12.94 0.74 3.39
N LYS A 91 -12.94 -0.21 4.34
CA LYS A 91 -13.66 -0.07 5.62
C LYS A 91 -13.11 1.08 6.46
N GLU A 92 -11.79 1.23 6.53
CA GLU A 92 -11.16 2.31 7.29
C GLU A 92 -11.47 3.68 6.68
N LEU A 93 -11.42 3.81 5.34
CA LEU A 93 -11.86 5.01 4.63
C LEU A 93 -13.35 5.30 4.84
N ALA A 94 -14.21 4.28 4.85
CA ALA A 94 -15.64 4.47 5.12
C ALA A 94 -15.88 5.12 6.49
N VAL A 95 -15.19 4.65 7.54
CA VAL A 95 -15.26 5.26 8.88
C VAL A 95 -14.79 6.72 8.89
N LEU A 96 -13.70 7.03 8.16
CA LEU A 96 -13.23 8.41 8.00
C LEU A 96 -14.32 9.30 7.37
N TYR A 97 -14.90 8.84 6.26
CA TYR A 97 -15.89 9.60 5.50
C TYR A 97 -17.23 9.75 6.22
N GLU A 98 -17.64 8.74 6.96
CA GLU A 98 -18.89 8.76 7.73
C GLU A 98 -18.79 9.56 9.03
N SER A 99 -17.72 9.36 9.80
CA SER A 99 -17.66 9.83 11.20
C SER A 99 -16.75 11.04 11.44
N ARG A 100 -15.76 11.31 10.57
CA ARG A 100 -14.80 12.40 10.79
C ARG A 100 -15.01 13.58 9.86
N ILE A 101 -15.14 13.34 8.55
CA ILE A 101 -15.22 14.42 7.56
C ILE A 101 -16.61 14.60 6.93
N TYR A 102 -17.54 13.68 7.18
CA TYR A 102 -18.93 13.73 6.70
C TYR A 102 -19.07 13.88 5.17
N ASP A 103 -18.16 13.27 4.41
CA ASP A 103 -18.17 13.27 2.95
C ASP A 103 -18.92 12.04 2.42
N TYR A 104 -20.25 12.17 2.32
CA TYR A 104 -21.12 11.09 1.88
C TYR A 104 -20.93 10.70 0.40
N ALA A 105 -20.39 11.61 -0.42
CA ALA A 105 -20.08 11.29 -1.82
C ALA A 105 -18.91 10.30 -1.90
N LYS A 106 -17.82 10.57 -1.17
CA LYS A 106 -16.71 9.63 -1.04
C LYS A 106 -17.11 8.34 -0.32
N LEU A 107 -17.98 8.43 0.70
CA LEU A 107 -18.53 7.24 1.37
C LEU A 107 -19.28 6.33 0.39
N SER A 108 -20.16 6.90 -0.44
CA SER A 108 -20.88 6.14 -1.46
C SER A 108 -19.92 5.45 -2.43
N HIS A 109 -18.87 6.15 -2.86
CA HIS A 109 -17.88 5.60 -3.78
C HIS A 109 -17.11 4.42 -3.16
N ILE A 110 -16.62 4.56 -1.93
CA ILE A 110 -15.81 3.52 -1.30
C ILE A 110 -16.64 2.27 -0.94
N LEU A 111 -17.91 2.45 -0.57
CA LEU A 111 -18.83 1.33 -0.33
C LEU A 111 -19.14 0.55 -1.62
N LYS A 112 -19.32 1.25 -2.75
CA LYS A 112 -19.46 0.60 -4.07
C LYS A 112 -18.20 -0.16 -4.46
N MET A 113 -17.02 0.40 -4.18
CA MET A 113 -15.74 -0.30 -4.40
C MET A 113 -15.64 -1.57 -3.56
N GLN A 114 -16.04 -1.50 -2.29
CA GLN A 114 -16.08 -2.65 -1.39
C GLN A 114 -17.03 -3.75 -1.88
N ALA A 115 -18.23 -3.37 -2.33
CA ALA A 115 -19.18 -4.31 -2.93
C ALA A 115 -18.59 -5.00 -4.17
N LYS A 116 -18.00 -4.21 -5.09
CA LYS A 116 -17.29 -4.73 -6.27
C LYS A 116 -16.21 -5.74 -5.89
N PHE A 117 -15.44 -5.50 -4.85
CA PHE A 117 -14.39 -6.42 -4.39
C PHE A 117 -14.97 -7.73 -3.87
N LEU A 118 -16.06 -7.69 -3.11
CA LEU A 118 -16.75 -8.90 -2.65
C LEU A 118 -17.31 -9.70 -3.84
N ASP A 119 -17.94 -9.03 -4.80
CA ASP A 119 -18.45 -9.68 -6.02
C ASP A 119 -17.32 -10.30 -6.83
N ASN A 120 -16.20 -9.58 -6.99
CA ASN A 120 -15.03 -10.08 -7.70
C ASN A 120 -14.43 -11.32 -7.03
N ILE A 121 -14.35 -11.37 -5.70
CA ILE A 121 -13.86 -12.56 -4.98
C ILE A 121 -14.70 -13.80 -5.30
N LEU A 122 -16.02 -13.63 -5.47
CA LEU A 122 -16.94 -14.73 -5.75
C LEU A 122 -16.99 -15.12 -7.23
N THR A 123 -16.84 -14.15 -8.13
CA THR A 123 -17.16 -14.33 -9.56
C THR A 123 -15.94 -14.39 -10.48
N GLN A 124 -14.81 -13.80 -10.09
CA GLN A 124 -13.62 -13.73 -10.94
C GLN A 124 -12.67 -14.88 -10.63
N LEU A 125 -12.29 -15.62 -11.67
CA LEU A 125 -11.28 -16.66 -11.56
C LEU A 125 -9.88 -16.04 -11.36
N ARG A 126 -9.16 -16.56 -10.37
CA ARG A 126 -7.75 -16.27 -10.11
C ARG A 126 -6.94 -17.55 -10.36
N PRO A 127 -5.92 -17.54 -11.24
CA PRO A 127 -5.00 -18.66 -11.36
C PRO A 127 -4.36 -18.95 -10.00
N GLU A 128 -4.23 -20.22 -9.64
CA GLU A 128 -3.47 -20.58 -8.45
C GLU A 128 -2.00 -20.18 -8.65
N PRO A 129 -1.38 -19.48 -7.68
CA PRO A 129 0.01 -19.09 -7.79
C PRO A 129 0.93 -20.32 -7.67
N GLU A 130 1.95 -20.36 -8.52
CA GLU A 130 3.02 -21.34 -8.43
C GLU A 130 4.12 -20.84 -7.48
N TYR A 131 4.61 -21.73 -6.61
CA TYR A 131 5.68 -21.42 -5.67
C TYR A 131 6.90 -22.28 -5.95
N PHE A 132 8.05 -21.65 -6.08
CA PHE A 132 9.33 -22.31 -6.38
C PHE A 132 10.26 -22.26 -5.17
N ARG A 133 10.92 -23.39 -4.88
CA ARG A 133 12.05 -23.42 -3.95
C ARG A 133 13.34 -23.18 -4.72
N VAL A 134 14.05 -22.10 -4.39
CA VAL A 134 15.33 -21.75 -5.01
C VAL A 134 16.44 -21.89 -3.96
N GLY A 135 17.51 -22.60 -4.29
CA GLY A 135 18.69 -22.77 -3.43
C GLY A 135 19.94 -22.14 -4.06
N PHE A 136 20.69 -21.37 -3.30
CA PHE A 136 21.96 -20.78 -3.72
C PHE A 136 23.10 -21.51 -3.00
N TYR A 137 24.00 -22.15 -3.74
CA TYR A 137 25.07 -22.99 -3.16
C TYR A 137 26.46 -22.50 -3.56
N GLY A 138 27.30 -22.21 -2.58
CA GLY A 138 28.71 -21.85 -2.79
C GLY A 138 29.14 -20.58 -2.06
N LEU A 139 30.43 -20.47 -1.78
CA LEU A 139 31.01 -19.38 -0.99
C LEU A 139 31.06 -18.02 -1.72
N SER A 140 30.68 -17.96 -2.99
CA SER A 140 30.61 -16.73 -3.77
C SER A 140 29.28 -15.98 -3.59
N PHE A 141 28.21 -16.64 -3.12
CA PHE A 141 26.92 -15.98 -2.93
C PHE A 141 26.93 -15.00 -1.75
N PRO A 142 26.20 -13.88 -1.80
CA PRO A 142 26.05 -12.98 -0.66
C PRO A 142 25.50 -13.70 0.58
N LEU A 143 25.94 -13.27 1.77
CA LEU A 143 25.57 -13.92 3.04
C LEU A 143 24.05 -13.99 3.30
N PHE A 144 23.25 -13.11 2.69
CA PHE A 144 21.80 -13.10 2.88
C PHE A 144 21.04 -14.15 2.06
N VAL A 145 21.71 -14.85 1.13
CA VAL A 145 21.12 -15.91 0.29
C VAL A 145 21.93 -17.22 0.30
N ARG A 146 23.18 -17.19 0.77
CA ARG A 146 24.09 -18.34 0.85
C ARG A 146 23.60 -19.43 1.78
#